data_AF-A0A3B8TPC9-F1
#
_entry.id   AF-A0A3B8TPC9-F1
#
_cell.length_a   1.000
_cell.length_b   1.000
_cell.length_c   1.000
_cell.angle_alpha   90.00
_cell.angle_beta   90.00
_cell.angle_gamma   90.00
#
_symmetry.space_group_name_H-M   'P 1'
#
loop_
_entity.id
_entity.type
_entity.pdbx_description
1 polymer ?
#
loop_
_entity_poly.entity_id
_entity_poly.type
_entity_poly.pdbx_seq_one_letter_code
_entity_poly.pdbx_strand_id
1 'polypeptide(L)'
;MAKNYGYVMPYIGIVNNLIPSMLHLRFNKEDWQWQEAFTKSEDSLAPWEKHVYRRLKSFFDPSIQYFSFQTSGSTGKAKNISIQRAQILASAQASLTFFKLTPGQRVLLCLSTEHIGGCMLLYRAILGQLEVFVTEPSRSVYCETAVDFTSLVPLQFHALRKNNPEQFNQLGTILLGGSPIDQDTESFIQSLNNKVYQSFGMTETVSHIALRKVGSESAYTCLPNVFVAKGDQDRLL
;
A
#
# COMPACT_ATOMS: atom_id res chain seq x y z
N MET A 1 2.91 27.80 31.99
CA MET A 1 3.31 26.59 32.73
C MET A 1 3.84 25.59 31.72
N ALA A 2 5.16 25.48 31.60
CA ALA A 2 5.81 24.43 30.84
C ALA A 2 5.86 23.18 31.72
N LYS A 3 5.35 22.04 31.25
CA LYS A 3 5.55 20.76 31.91
C LYS A 3 6.64 19.99 31.19
N ASN A 4 7.83 20.00 31.81
CA ASN A 4 8.87 19.01 31.62
C ASN A 4 8.33 17.64 32.02
N TYR A 5 8.39 16.68 31.10
CA TYR A 5 8.38 15.26 31.42
C TYR A 5 9.66 14.67 30.82
N GLY A 6 10.74 14.69 31.59
CA GLY A 6 11.79 13.71 31.37
C GLY A 6 11.30 12.39 31.97
N TYR A 7 11.43 11.27 31.27
CA TYR A 7 11.68 9.95 31.87
C TYR A 7 12.07 8.93 30.78
N VAL A 8 13.30 8.43 30.96
CA VAL A 8 13.83 7.05 30.83
C VAL A 8 13.25 6.11 29.76
N MET A 9 14.15 5.75 28.84
CA MET A 9 14.06 4.72 27.79
C MET A 9 13.71 3.32 28.32
N PRO A 10 12.73 2.62 27.72
CA PRO A 10 12.79 1.18 27.60
C PRO A 10 13.52 0.83 26.29
N TYR A 11 14.74 0.32 26.44
CA TYR A 11 15.51 -0.32 25.37
C TYR A 11 14.74 -1.57 24.88
N ILE A 12 14.25 -1.56 23.65
CA ILE A 12 13.78 -2.74 22.92
C ILE A 12 14.24 -2.52 21.48
N GLY A 13 15.40 -3.00 21.06
CA GLY A 13 15.70 -4.42 20.95
C GLY A 13 15.70 -4.74 19.46
N ILE A 14 16.88 -4.69 18.84
CA ILE A 14 17.13 -5.05 17.45
C ILE A 14 16.53 -6.44 17.21
N VAL A 15 15.43 -6.53 16.46
CA VAL A 15 15.05 -7.81 15.87
C VAL A 15 15.93 -7.96 14.64
N ASN A 16 17.04 -8.65 14.83
CA ASN A 16 17.96 -9.01 13.76
C ASN A 16 17.17 -9.57 12.56
N ASN A 17 17.50 -9.05 11.37
CA ASN A 17 17.01 -9.50 10.07
C ASN A 17 16.77 -11.01 10.03
N LEU A 18 15.51 -11.43 10.04
CA LEU A 18 15.16 -12.83 9.78
C LEU A 18 15.21 -13.17 8.28
N ILE A 19 15.36 -12.20 7.39
CA ILE A 19 15.65 -12.42 5.96
C ILE A 19 16.53 -11.27 5.42
N PRO A 20 17.58 -11.53 4.63
CA PRO A 20 18.40 -10.49 4.01
C PRO A 20 17.66 -9.52 3.05
N SER A 21 16.38 -9.75 2.75
CA SER A 21 15.61 -9.05 1.69
C SER A 21 14.29 -8.43 2.15
N MET A 22 14.04 -8.32 3.46
CA MET A 22 12.80 -7.74 3.99
C MET A 22 13.12 -6.52 4.87
N LEU A 23 12.53 -5.37 4.56
CA LEU A 23 12.57 -4.19 5.43
C LEU A 23 11.36 -4.21 6.35
N HIS A 24 11.59 -3.84 7.61
CA HIS A 24 10.53 -3.74 8.60
C HIS A 24 10.41 -2.28 9.06
N LEU A 25 9.29 -1.64 8.76
CA LEU A 25 9.01 -0.25 9.13
C LEU A 25 7.93 -0.21 10.20
N ARG A 26 8.16 0.59 11.24
CA ARG A 26 7.18 0.86 12.29
C ARG A 26 6.96 2.36 12.38
N PHE A 27 5.70 2.77 12.34
CA PHE A 27 5.30 4.18 12.45
C PHE A 27 4.58 4.40 13.76
N ASN A 28 5.21 5.12 14.71
CA ASN A 28 4.59 5.59 15.94
C ASN A 28 4.52 7.12 15.91
N LYS A 29 3.43 7.71 16.41
CA LYS A 29 3.29 9.17 16.58
C LYS A 29 4.42 9.79 17.40
N GLU A 30 4.97 9.06 18.37
CA GLU A 30 5.96 9.57 19.31
C GLU A 30 7.41 9.36 18.86
N ASP A 31 7.65 8.41 17.95
CA ASP A 31 8.99 8.12 17.44
C ASP A 31 8.92 7.52 16.03
N TRP A 32 9.41 8.28 15.05
CA TRP A 32 9.39 7.90 13.64
C TRP A 32 10.75 7.30 13.28
N GLN A 33 11.06 6.11 13.81
CA GLN A 33 12.36 5.43 13.62
C GLN A 33 12.51 4.79 12.23
N TRP A 34 11.92 5.37 11.17
CA TRP A 34 11.99 4.75 9.84
C TRP A 34 13.41 4.76 9.27
N GLN A 35 14.26 5.70 9.69
CA GLN A 35 15.67 5.74 9.29
C GLN A 35 16.43 4.54 9.87
N GLU A 36 16.06 4.06 11.06
CA GLU A 36 16.72 2.90 11.69
C GLU A 36 16.48 1.60 10.92
N ALA A 37 15.42 1.54 10.11
CA ALA A 37 15.21 0.43 9.19
C ALA A 37 16.26 0.37 8.06
N PHE A 38 17.02 1.44 7.84
CA PHE A 38 18.10 1.50 6.85
C PHE A 38 19.45 1.58 7.55
N THR A 39 20.10 0.43 7.71
CA THR A 39 21.45 0.34 8.30
C THR A 39 22.58 0.73 7.33
N LYS A 40 22.22 1.07 6.08
CA LYS A 40 23.14 1.39 4.98
C LYS A 40 22.90 2.82 4.49
N SER A 41 23.94 3.44 3.94
CA SER A 41 23.81 4.67 3.16
C SER A 41 22.91 4.45 1.94
N GLU A 42 22.22 5.51 1.48
CA GLU A 42 21.32 5.42 0.32
C GLU A 42 22.01 4.80 -0.91
N ASP A 43 23.27 5.16 -1.18
CA ASP A 43 24.03 4.66 -2.34
C ASP A 43 24.21 3.13 -2.31
N SER A 44 24.26 2.56 -1.11
CA SER A 44 24.47 1.13 -0.85
C SER A 44 23.18 0.31 -0.77
N LEU A 45 22.01 0.96 -0.88
CA LEU A 45 20.70 0.29 -0.93
C LEU A 45 20.46 -0.38 -2.28
N ALA A 46 19.74 -1.50 -2.28
CA ALA A 46 19.23 -2.12 -3.49
C ALA A 46 18.27 -1.15 -4.23
N PRO A 47 18.09 -1.28 -5.56
CA PRO A 47 17.25 -0.36 -6.32
C PRO A 47 15.83 -0.18 -5.74
N TRP A 48 15.16 -1.27 -5.36
CA TRP A 48 13.81 -1.21 -4.78
C TRP A 48 13.79 -0.55 -3.39
N GLU A 49 14.81 -0.79 -2.55
CA GLU A 49 14.97 -0.14 -1.24
C GLU A 49 15.16 1.37 -1.39
N LYS A 50 15.93 1.82 -2.39
CA LYS A 50 16.12 3.25 -2.72
C LYS A 50 14.79 3.94 -3.01
N HIS A 51 13.88 3.27 -3.71
CA HIS A 51 12.56 3.84 -3.99
C HIS A 51 11.74 4.02 -2.70
N VAL A 52 11.73 3.02 -1.81
CA VAL A 52 11.08 3.13 -0.49
C VAL A 52 11.71 4.26 0.34
N TYR A 53 13.03 4.29 0.45
CA TYR A 53 13.79 5.30 1.18
C TYR A 53 13.47 6.72 0.70
N ARG A 54 13.49 6.94 -0.62
CA ARG A 54 13.17 8.25 -1.22
C ARG A 54 11.74 8.67 -0.97
N ARG A 55 10.77 7.75 -1.02
CA ARG A 55 9.37 8.06 -0.70
C ARG A 55 9.20 8.45 0.76
N LEU A 56 9.87 7.76 1.68
CA LEU A 56 9.88 8.13 3.11
C LEU A 56 10.49 9.52 3.30
N LYS A 57 11.69 9.76 2.75
CA LYS A 57 12.37 11.06 2.82
C LYS A 57 11.49 12.20 2.30
N SER A 58 10.88 12.03 1.12
CA SER A 58 9.97 13.03 0.55
C SER A 58 8.69 13.21 1.36
N PHE A 59 8.15 12.15 1.97
CA PHE A 59 6.96 12.26 2.79
C PHE A 59 7.23 13.03 4.10
N PHE A 60 8.37 12.78 4.74
CA PHE A 60 8.73 13.45 6.01
C PHE A 60 9.33 14.84 5.86
N ASP A 61 9.72 15.24 4.65
CA ASP A 61 10.11 16.61 4.37
C ASP A 61 8.86 17.50 4.23
N PRO A 62 8.62 18.45 5.18
CA PRO A 62 7.44 19.31 5.14
C PRO A 62 7.47 20.33 4.00
N SER A 63 8.64 20.58 3.38
CA SER A 63 8.74 21.47 2.22
C SER A 63 8.18 20.83 0.94
N ILE A 64 8.06 19.50 0.89
CA ILE A 64 7.55 18.77 -0.26
C ILE A 64 6.02 18.74 -0.24
N GLN A 65 5.42 19.53 -1.14
CA GLN A 65 3.97 19.64 -1.31
C GLN A 65 3.43 18.91 -2.54
N TYR A 66 4.31 18.45 -3.43
CA TYR A 66 3.94 17.76 -4.66
C TYR A 66 4.79 16.51 -4.86
N PHE A 67 4.16 15.44 -5.31
CA PHE A 67 4.78 14.14 -5.55
C PHE A 67 4.57 13.72 -7.00
N SER A 68 5.66 13.34 -7.68
CA SER A 68 5.61 12.92 -9.07
C SER A 68 5.46 11.40 -9.20
N PHE A 69 4.63 10.99 -10.15
CA PHE A 69 4.39 9.60 -10.54
C PHE A 69 4.31 9.48 -12.07
N GLN A 70 4.82 8.38 -12.62
CA GLN A 70 4.66 8.06 -14.04
C GLN A 70 3.50 7.10 -14.25
N THR A 71 2.68 7.38 -15.28
CA THR A 71 1.67 6.42 -15.74
C THR A 71 2.30 5.27 -16.52
N SER A 72 1.65 4.11 -16.49
CA SER A 72 2.11 2.89 -17.17
C SER A 72 2.03 2.92 -18.71
N GLY A 73 1.54 4.03 -19.30
CA GLY A 73 1.61 4.24 -20.75
C GLY A 73 0.76 3.30 -21.61
N SER A 74 -0.37 2.78 -21.09
CA SER A 74 -1.24 1.86 -21.86
C SER A 74 -1.82 2.45 -23.15
N THR A 75 -1.80 3.77 -23.33
CA THR A 75 -2.27 4.49 -24.53
C THR A 75 -1.17 5.30 -25.23
N GLY A 76 0.11 5.13 -24.90
CA GLY A 76 1.23 5.88 -25.50
C GLY A 76 2.34 6.26 -24.50
N LYS A 77 3.01 7.41 -24.71
CA LYS A 77 4.13 7.85 -23.86
C LYS A 77 3.68 8.04 -22.40
N ALA A 78 4.44 7.49 -21.45
CA ALA A 78 4.25 7.69 -20.03
C ALA A 78 4.16 9.19 -19.69
N LYS A 79 3.14 9.56 -18.90
CA LYS A 79 2.94 10.95 -18.47
C LYS A 79 3.37 11.07 -17.01
N ASN A 80 4.08 12.15 -16.70
CA ASN A 80 4.33 12.55 -15.32
C ASN A 80 3.07 13.22 -14.77
N ILE A 81 2.55 12.69 -13.67
CA ILE A 81 1.43 13.24 -12.91
C ILE A 81 2.00 13.80 -11.61
N SER A 82 1.72 15.08 -11.36
CA SER A 82 2.05 15.75 -10.11
C SER A 82 0.84 15.71 -9.19
N ILE A 83 0.98 15.10 -8.02
CA ILE A 83 -0.08 14.91 -7.04
C ILE A 83 0.23 15.76 -5.80
N GLN A 84 -0.74 16.53 -5.32
CA GLN A 84 -0.58 17.33 -4.11
C GLN A 84 -0.54 16.45 -2.86
N ARG A 85 0.23 16.88 -1.86
CA ARG A 85 0.27 16.25 -0.53
C ARG A 85 -1.13 16.10 0.06
N ALA A 86 -1.97 17.12 -0.05
CA ALA A 86 -3.35 17.08 0.44
C ALA A 86 -4.18 15.95 -0.20
N GLN A 87 -4.00 15.67 -1.49
CA GLN A 87 -4.71 14.58 -2.19
C GLN A 87 -4.22 13.21 -1.74
N ILE A 88 -2.90 13.06 -1.51
CA ILE A 88 -2.33 11.83 -0.92
C ILE A 88 -2.92 11.58 0.47
N LEU A 89 -2.95 12.60 1.33
CA LEU A 89 -3.50 12.48 2.68
C LEU A 89 -4.99 12.14 2.66
N ALA A 90 -5.78 12.80 1.81
CA ALA A 90 -7.20 12.52 1.65
C ALA A 90 -7.46 11.08 1.17
N SER A 91 -6.75 10.64 0.12
CA SER A 91 -6.87 9.27 -0.41
C SER A 91 -6.45 8.21 0.62
N ALA A 92 -5.33 8.43 1.32
CA ALA A 92 -4.90 7.53 2.39
C ALA A 92 -5.92 7.44 3.53
N GLN A 93 -6.45 8.58 4.00
CA GLN A 93 -7.46 8.64 5.05
C GLN A 93 -8.75 7.92 4.64
N ALA A 94 -9.20 8.09 3.40
CA ALA A 94 -10.39 7.43 2.88
C ALA A 94 -10.22 5.90 2.87
N SER A 95 -9.07 5.39 2.42
CA SER A 95 -8.75 3.95 2.49
C SER A 95 -8.70 3.44 3.93
N LEU A 96 -7.99 4.12 4.83
CA LEU A 96 -7.87 3.74 6.24
C LEU A 96 -9.24 3.64 6.90
N THR A 97 -10.12 4.62 6.64
CA THR A 97 -11.48 4.66 7.16
C THR A 97 -12.33 3.53 6.61
N PHE A 98 -12.29 3.28 5.30
CA PHE A 98 -13.07 2.21 4.65
C PHE A 98 -12.68 0.83 5.17
N PHE A 99 -11.38 0.53 5.21
CA PHE A 99 -10.85 -0.76 5.67
C PHE A 99 -10.79 -0.88 7.20
N LYS A 100 -11.08 0.21 7.92
CA LYS A 100 -10.99 0.29 9.39
C LYS A 100 -9.61 -0.13 9.90
N LEU A 101 -8.57 0.33 9.20
CA LEU A 101 -7.19 0.02 9.59
C LEU A 101 -6.80 0.83 10.82
N THR A 102 -6.29 0.16 11.85
CA THR A 102 -5.94 0.76 13.14
C THR A 102 -4.43 0.67 13.41
N PRO A 103 -3.87 1.57 14.25
CA PRO A 103 -2.47 1.52 14.63
C PRO A 103 -2.01 0.13 15.08
N GLY A 104 -0.80 -0.25 14.69
CA GLY A 104 -0.16 -1.54 15.01
C GLY A 104 -0.61 -2.72 14.14
N GLN A 105 -1.62 -2.56 13.28
CA GLN A 105 -1.94 -3.61 12.29
C GLN A 105 -0.81 -3.77 11.28
N ARG A 106 -0.62 -5.01 10.83
CA ARG A 106 0.48 -5.43 9.98
C ARG A 106 0.07 -5.39 8.53
N VAL A 107 0.91 -4.81 7.67
CA VAL A 107 0.70 -4.76 6.23
C VAL A 107 1.90 -5.26 5.45
N LEU A 108 1.63 -5.94 4.34
CA LEU A 108 2.67 -6.38 3.40
C LEU A 108 2.73 -5.44 2.20
N LEU A 109 3.86 -4.74 2.04
CA LEU A 109 4.19 -3.95 0.87
C LEU A 109 5.10 -4.76 -0.07
N CYS A 110 4.49 -5.42 -1.06
CA CYS A 110 5.17 -6.20 -2.10
C CYS A 110 4.96 -5.61 -3.51
N LEU A 111 4.59 -4.34 -3.59
CA LEU A 111 4.45 -3.56 -4.82
C LEU A 111 5.53 -2.49 -4.88
N SER A 112 6.00 -2.14 -6.08
CA SER A 112 6.96 -1.04 -6.24
C SER A 112 6.35 0.28 -5.78
N THR A 113 7.13 1.03 -4.99
CA THR A 113 6.80 2.39 -4.54
C THR A 113 7.10 3.46 -5.58
N GLU A 114 7.61 3.08 -6.75
CA GLU A 114 7.66 3.95 -7.93
C GLU A 114 6.26 4.25 -8.46
N HIS A 115 5.38 3.24 -8.44
CA HIS A 115 4.01 3.37 -8.87
C HIS A 115 3.08 3.76 -7.72
N ILE A 116 1.96 4.39 -8.07
CA ILE A 116 0.99 4.90 -7.08
C ILE A 116 0.42 3.79 -6.18
N GLY A 117 0.30 2.56 -6.69
CA GLY A 117 -0.26 1.43 -5.93
C GLY A 117 0.56 1.07 -4.70
N GLY A 118 1.85 0.80 -4.86
CA GLY A 118 2.75 0.50 -3.74
C GLY A 118 3.03 1.74 -2.88
N CYS A 119 3.18 2.91 -3.51
CA CYS A 119 3.42 4.15 -2.79
C CYS A 119 2.25 4.53 -1.86
N MET A 120 1.01 4.38 -2.31
CA MET A 120 -0.16 4.67 -1.47
C MET A 120 -0.34 3.66 -0.34
N LEU A 121 0.10 2.40 -0.48
CA LEU A 121 0.12 1.47 0.66
C LEU A 121 1.12 1.94 1.74
N LEU A 122 2.31 2.40 1.33
CA LEU A 122 3.27 3.00 2.24
C LEU A 122 2.70 4.24 2.96
N TYR A 123 2.05 5.15 2.23
CA TYR A 123 1.48 6.37 2.82
C TYR A 123 0.27 6.10 3.72
N ARG A 124 -0.57 5.09 3.40
CA ARG A 124 -1.60 4.59 4.33
C ARG A 124 -0.96 4.08 5.61
N ALA A 125 0.13 3.32 5.51
CA ALA A 125 0.81 2.78 6.68
C ALA A 125 1.39 3.87 7.58
N ILE A 126 2.02 4.89 7.00
CA ILE A 126 2.48 6.09 7.71
C ILE A 126 1.31 6.75 8.45
N LEU A 127 0.24 7.12 7.74
CA LEU A 127 -0.88 7.86 8.32
C LEU A 127 -1.66 7.03 9.36
N GLY A 128 -1.77 5.73 9.13
CA GLY A 128 -2.46 4.77 9.99
C GLY A 128 -1.63 4.24 11.15
N GLN A 129 -0.34 4.59 11.26
CA GLN A 129 0.60 4.02 12.24
C GLN A 129 0.66 2.48 12.17
N LEU A 130 0.75 1.95 10.96
CA LEU A 130 0.77 0.51 10.70
C LEU A 130 2.20 -0.04 10.77
N GLU A 131 2.32 -1.33 11.06
CA GLU A 131 3.57 -2.09 10.95
C GLU A 131 3.70 -2.59 9.50
N VAL A 132 4.82 -2.31 8.83
CA VAL A 132 5.00 -2.63 7.40
C VAL A 132 6.13 -3.62 7.23
N PHE A 133 5.81 -4.75 6.63
CA PHE A 133 6.77 -5.67 6.04
C PHE A 133 6.92 -5.32 4.57
N VAL A 134 8.11 -4.88 4.16
CA VAL A 134 8.39 -4.53 2.77
C VAL A 134 9.26 -5.61 2.16
N THR A 135 8.85 -6.12 1.01
CA THR A 135 9.62 -7.10 0.24
C THR A 135 9.93 -6.55 -1.14
N GLU A 136 10.98 -7.09 -1.77
CA GLU A 136 11.28 -6.76 -3.16
C GLU A 136 10.06 -7.02 -4.06
N PRO A 137 9.64 -6.04 -4.90
CA PRO A 137 8.52 -6.22 -5.81
C PRO A 137 8.76 -7.41 -6.76
N SER A 138 7.94 -8.45 -6.62
CA SER A 138 8.06 -9.68 -7.38
C SER A 138 6.69 -10.24 -7.76
N ARG A 139 6.64 -11.08 -8.79
CA ARG A 139 5.46 -11.89 -9.10
C ARG A 139 5.14 -12.89 -7.99
N SER A 140 6.19 -13.42 -7.36
CA SER A 140 6.06 -14.38 -6.27
C SER A 140 5.88 -13.61 -4.96
N VAL A 141 4.64 -13.58 -4.46
CA VAL A 141 4.34 -13.00 -3.16
C VAL A 141 4.66 -14.04 -2.09
N TYR A 142 5.32 -13.58 -1.03
CA TYR A 142 5.66 -14.41 0.11
C TYR A 142 5.51 -13.61 1.39
N CYS A 143 5.00 -14.25 2.44
CA CYS A 143 4.79 -13.64 3.73
C CYS A 143 5.04 -14.68 4.84
N GLU A 144 6.12 -14.50 5.61
CA GLU A 144 6.42 -15.38 6.76
C GLU A 144 5.49 -15.15 7.93
N THR A 145 5.07 -13.89 8.10
CA THR A 145 4.27 -13.43 9.22
C THR A 145 2.89 -13.06 8.73
N ALA A 146 1.84 -13.54 9.39
CA ALA A 146 0.48 -13.14 9.06
C ALA A 146 0.34 -11.60 9.04
N VAL A 147 -0.29 -11.06 7.99
CA VAL A 147 -0.55 -9.63 7.83
C VAL A 147 -2.05 -9.37 7.73
N ASP A 148 -2.49 -8.23 8.27
CA ASP A 148 -3.89 -7.83 8.27
C ASP A 148 -4.34 -7.28 6.91
N PHE A 149 -3.41 -6.70 6.14
CA PHE A 149 -3.72 -6.06 4.86
C PHE A 149 -2.58 -6.15 3.84
N THR A 150 -2.90 -6.35 2.57
CA THR A 150 -1.95 -6.21 1.47
C THR A 150 -2.62 -5.69 0.20
N SER A 151 -1.83 -5.18 -0.74
CA SER A 151 -2.30 -4.81 -2.08
C SER A 151 -1.56 -5.61 -3.13
N LEU A 152 -2.29 -6.26 -4.02
CA LEU A 152 -1.73 -7.09 -5.09
C LEU A 152 -2.28 -6.65 -6.45
N VAL A 153 -1.50 -6.89 -7.50
CA VAL A 153 -2.03 -6.89 -8.88
C VAL A 153 -2.54 -8.29 -9.25
N PRO A 154 -3.47 -8.46 -10.20
CA PRO A 154 -3.96 -9.78 -10.62
C PRO A 154 -2.84 -10.75 -10.95
N LEU A 155 -1.78 -10.30 -11.64
CA LEU A 155 -0.62 -11.14 -11.95
C LEU A 155 0.03 -11.77 -10.69
N GLN A 156 0.19 -11.01 -9.61
CA GLN A 156 0.70 -11.52 -8.34
C GLN A 156 -0.29 -12.47 -7.66
N PHE A 157 -1.58 -12.15 -7.71
CA PHE A 157 -2.63 -13.01 -7.15
C PHE A 157 -2.70 -14.37 -7.85
N HIS A 158 -2.62 -14.40 -9.19
CA HIS A 158 -2.59 -15.64 -9.97
C HIS A 158 -1.33 -16.45 -9.69
N ALA A 159 -0.17 -15.80 -9.59
CA ALA A 159 1.08 -16.47 -9.24
C ALA A 159 1.01 -17.08 -7.83
N LEU A 160 0.42 -16.36 -6.87
CA LEU A 160 0.18 -16.85 -5.50
C LEU A 160 -0.72 -18.08 -5.51
N ARG A 161 -1.87 -18.02 -6.19
CA ARG A 161 -2.80 -19.15 -6.37
C ARG A 161 -2.13 -20.37 -6.99
N LYS A 162 -1.29 -20.16 -8.01
CA LYS A 162 -0.68 -21.26 -8.76
C LYS A 162 0.46 -21.93 -8.00
N ASN A 163 1.33 -21.12 -7.41
CA ASN A 163 2.61 -21.61 -6.92
C ASN A 163 2.60 -21.86 -5.41
N ASN A 164 1.97 -20.96 -4.63
CA ASN A 164 2.04 -20.93 -3.16
C ASN A 164 0.64 -20.65 -2.54
N PRO A 165 -0.40 -21.44 -2.83
CA PRO A 165 -1.77 -21.15 -2.38
C PRO A 165 -1.93 -21.11 -0.86
N GLU A 166 -1.08 -21.80 -0.10
CA GLU A 166 -1.07 -21.77 1.35
C GLU A 166 -0.77 -20.39 1.95
N GLN A 167 -0.09 -19.52 1.18
CA GLN A 167 0.21 -18.15 1.59
C GLN A 167 -1.06 -17.30 1.77
N PHE A 168 -2.19 -17.66 1.15
CA PHE A 168 -3.45 -16.98 1.41
C PHE A 168 -3.85 -17.04 2.89
N ASN A 169 -3.45 -18.08 3.62
CA ASN A 169 -3.72 -18.19 5.07
C ASN A 169 -2.98 -17.13 5.90
N GLN A 170 -1.93 -16.52 5.36
CA GLN A 170 -1.17 -15.44 6.01
C GLN A 170 -1.73 -14.05 5.69
N LEU A 171 -2.73 -13.94 4.82
CA LEU A 171 -3.26 -12.65 4.37
C LEU A 171 -4.65 -12.41 4.97
N GLY A 172 -4.86 -11.24 5.58
CA GLY A 172 -6.19 -10.83 6.04
C GLY A 172 -7.05 -10.29 4.90
N THR A 173 -6.94 -8.99 4.66
CA THR A 173 -7.63 -8.28 3.58
C THR A 173 -6.70 -8.07 2.38
N ILE A 174 -7.17 -8.41 1.19
CA ILE A 174 -6.43 -8.27 -0.07
C ILE A 174 -7.12 -7.22 -0.93
N LEU A 175 -6.40 -6.16 -1.26
CA LEU A 175 -6.82 -5.16 -2.23
C LEU A 175 -6.24 -5.52 -3.61
N LEU A 176 -7.10 -5.92 -4.56
CA LEU A 176 -6.74 -6.23 -5.93
C LEU A 176 -6.97 -5.03 -6.85
N GLY A 177 -5.92 -4.57 -7.52
CA GLY A 177 -6.01 -3.41 -8.42
C GLY A 177 -5.11 -3.50 -9.64
N GLY A 178 -5.24 -2.51 -10.52
CA GLY A 178 -4.39 -2.36 -11.72
C GLY A 178 -4.98 -2.99 -12.99
N SER A 179 -5.85 -3.98 -12.89
CA SER A 179 -6.62 -4.49 -14.02
C SER A 179 -7.88 -5.22 -13.58
N PRO A 180 -8.84 -5.47 -14.50
CA PRO A 180 -9.95 -6.38 -14.24
C PRO A 180 -9.47 -7.78 -13.86
N ILE A 181 -10.35 -8.53 -13.18
CA ILE A 181 -10.20 -9.97 -12.90
C ILE A 181 -11.25 -10.73 -13.70
N ASP A 182 -10.96 -11.97 -14.06
CA ASP A 182 -11.89 -12.84 -14.80
C ASP A 182 -12.81 -13.64 -13.87
N GLN A 183 -13.81 -14.31 -14.47
CA GLN A 183 -14.81 -15.09 -13.73
C GLN A 183 -14.19 -16.28 -12.96
N ASP A 184 -13.13 -16.89 -13.49
CA ASP A 184 -12.39 -17.96 -12.80
C ASP A 184 -11.74 -17.42 -11.51
N THR A 185 -11.15 -16.23 -11.57
CA THR A 185 -10.58 -15.54 -10.40
C THR A 185 -11.65 -15.19 -9.39
N GLU A 186 -12.80 -14.66 -9.83
CA GLU A 186 -13.91 -14.39 -8.93
C GLU A 186 -14.41 -15.65 -8.21
N SER A 187 -14.52 -16.76 -8.93
CA SER A 187 -14.97 -18.04 -8.38
C SER A 187 -13.97 -18.61 -7.37
N PHE A 188 -12.67 -18.50 -7.68
CA PHE A 188 -11.63 -18.88 -6.73
C PHE A 188 -11.66 -18.02 -5.46
N ILE A 189 -11.81 -16.70 -5.58
CA ILE A 189 -11.89 -15.79 -4.43
C ILE A 189 -13.03 -16.19 -3.48
N GLN A 190 -14.18 -16.62 -4.00
CA GLN A 190 -15.31 -17.08 -3.18
C GLN A 190 -15.00 -18.34 -2.36
N SER A 191 -14.00 -19.12 -2.77
CA SER A 191 -13.51 -20.29 -2.01
C SER A 191 -12.50 -19.93 -0.91
N LEU A 192 -12.00 -18.69 -0.89
CA LEU A 192 -11.04 -18.21 0.09
C LEU A 192 -11.73 -17.68 1.36
N ASN A 193 -11.05 -17.79 2.49
CA ASN A 193 -11.48 -17.14 3.74
C ASN A 193 -11.09 -15.65 3.80
N ASN A 194 -10.29 -15.18 2.84
CA ASN A 194 -9.79 -13.81 2.77
C ASN A 194 -10.88 -12.81 2.42
N LYS A 195 -10.74 -11.57 2.90
CA LYS A 195 -11.56 -10.45 2.41
C LYS A 195 -10.88 -9.86 1.18
N VAL A 196 -11.42 -10.12 -0.01
CA VAL A 196 -10.83 -9.61 -1.26
C VAL A 196 -11.69 -8.50 -1.84
N TYR A 197 -11.06 -7.34 -2.07
CA TYR A 197 -11.69 -6.18 -2.69
C TYR A 197 -11.06 -5.90 -4.04
N GLN A 198 -11.87 -5.83 -5.09
CA GLN A 198 -11.42 -5.30 -6.37
C GLN A 198 -11.53 -3.78 -6.34
N SER A 199 -10.49 -3.12 -6.82
CA SER A 199 -10.40 -1.67 -6.83
C SER A 199 -10.53 -1.08 -8.22
N PHE A 200 -11.23 0.05 -8.30
CA PHE A 200 -11.26 0.92 -9.46
C PHE A 200 -10.52 2.22 -9.13
N GLY A 201 -9.53 2.56 -9.94
CA GLY A 201 -8.75 3.78 -9.80
C GLY A 201 -7.49 3.77 -10.66
N MET A 202 -6.83 4.93 -10.68
CA MET A 202 -5.72 5.23 -11.58
C MET A 202 -4.68 6.10 -10.87
N THR A 203 -3.64 6.51 -11.59
CA THR A 203 -2.63 7.43 -11.01
C THR A 203 -3.22 8.83 -10.84
N GLU A 204 -4.03 9.26 -11.79
CA GLU A 204 -4.77 10.53 -11.84
C GLU A 204 -5.68 10.71 -10.62
N THR A 205 -6.23 9.61 -10.09
CA THR A 205 -7.15 9.62 -8.95
C THR A 205 -6.47 9.31 -7.62
N VAL A 206 -5.13 9.30 -7.59
CA VAL A 206 -4.34 9.02 -6.39
C VAL A 206 -4.66 7.64 -5.81
N SER A 207 -4.63 6.62 -6.66
CA SER A 207 -5.04 5.23 -6.42
C SER A 207 -6.55 4.98 -6.52
N HIS A 208 -7.12 4.11 -5.68
CA HIS A 208 -8.50 3.65 -5.80
C HIS A 208 -9.50 4.69 -5.31
N ILE A 209 -10.59 4.84 -6.07
CA ILE A 209 -11.72 5.72 -5.74
C ILE A 209 -12.99 4.93 -5.46
N ALA A 210 -13.07 3.69 -5.94
CA ALA A 210 -14.19 2.80 -5.66
C ALA A 210 -13.71 1.36 -5.45
N LEU A 211 -14.48 0.61 -4.66
CA LEU A 211 -14.17 -0.75 -4.24
C LEU A 211 -15.41 -1.63 -4.41
N ARG A 212 -15.18 -2.89 -4.79
CA ARG A 212 -16.20 -3.95 -4.79
C ARG A 212 -15.66 -5.13 -4.01
N LYS A 213 -16.38 -5.58 -2.98
CA LYS A 213 -16.04 -6.82 -2.28
C LYS A 213 -16.42 -8.02 -3.14
N VAL A 214 -15.41 -8.72 -3.67
CA VAL A 214 -15.61 -9.83 -4.60
C VAL A 214 -16.31 -10.98 -3.88
N GLY A 215 -17.31 -11.59 -4.54
CA GLY A 215 -18.10 -12.68 -3.98
C GLY A 215 -19.29 -12.27 -3.11
N SER A 216 -19.36 -11.01 -2.66
CA SER A 216 -20.51 -10.51 -1.86
C SER A 216 -21.21 -9.30 -2.48
N GLU A 217 -20.54 -8.55 -3.34
CA GLU A 217 -21.08 -7.32 -3.94
C GLU A 217 -21.00 -7.40 -5.48
N SER A 218 -22.07 -6.95 -6.13
CA SER A 218 -22.17 -6.89 -7.60
C SER A 218 -21.70 -5.56 -8.18
N ALA A 219 -21.64 -4.50 -7.37
CA ALA A 219 -21.31 -3.15 -7.82
C ALA A 219 -20.15 -2.55 -7.01
N TYR A 220 -19.44 -1.61 -7.63
CA TYR A 220 -18.44 -0.81 -6.94
C TYR A 220 -19.11 0.30 -6.13
N THR A 221 -18.59 0.52 -4.93
CA THR A 221 -19.00 1.63 -4.06
C THR A 221 -17.84 2.61 -3.94
N CYS A 222 -18.12 3.91 -4.06
CA CYS A 222 -17.12 4.96 -3.89
C CYS A 222 -16.61 5.02 -2.45
N LEU A 223 -15.35 5.39 -2.28
CA LEU A 223 -14.79 5.69 -0.97
C LEU A 223 -15.48 6.91 -0.33
N PRO A 224 -15.38 7.09 1.00
CA PRO A 224 -15.89 8.30 1.66
C PRO A 224 -15.34 9.58 1.00
N ASN A 225 -16.25 10.54 0.76
CA ASN A 225 -15.95 11.84 0.12
C ASN A 225 -15.44 11.75 -1.34
N VAL A 226 -15.58 10.61 -2.00
CA VAL A 226 -15.40 10.47 -3.43
C VAL A 226 -16.76 10.56 -4.12
N PHE A 227 -16.83 11.43 -5.12
CA PHE A 227 -18.00 11.57 -5.97
C PHE A 227 -17.59 11.22 -7.40
N VAL A 228 -18.43 10.45 -8.07
CA VAL A 228 -18.30 10.16 -9.50
C VAL A 228 -19.57 10.62 -10.19
N ALA A 229 -19.42 11.18 -11.38
CA ALA A 229 -20.54 11.50 -12.24
C ALA A 229 -20.40 10.73 -13.56
N LYS A 230 -21.51 10.63 -14.29
CA LYS A 230 -21.50 10.10 -15.65
C LYS A 230 -21.48 11.30 -16.60
N GLY A 231 -20.42 11.42 -17.39
CA GLY A 231 -20.32 12.39 -18.47
C GLY A 231 -20.89 11.86 -19.77
N ASP A 232 -20.62 12.61 -20.84
CA ASP A 232 -21.06 12.22 -22.19
C ASP A 232 -20.44 10.88 -22.63
N GLN A 233 -21.17 10.16 -23.48
CA GLN A 233 -20.74 8.87 -24.05
C GLN A 233 -20.48 7.77 -23.01
N ASP A 234 -21.24 7.76 -21.91
CA ASP A 234 -21.15 6.74 -20.86
C ASP A 234 -19.78 6.65 -20.15
N ARG A 235 -19.04 7.76 -20.09
CA ARG A 235 -17.75 7.84 -19.39
C ARG A 235 -17.91 8.36 -17.95
N LEU A 236 -17.03 7.94 -17.07
CA LEU A 236 -16.95 8.47 -15.71
C LEU A 236 -16.25 9.84 -15.70
N LEU A 237 -16.82 10.79 -14.96
CA LEU A 237 -16.26 12.11 -14.60
C LEU A 237 -15.88 12.12 -13.11
#